data_AF-A0A162R617-F1
#
_entry.id   AF-A0A162R617-F1
#
_cell.length_a   1.000
_cell.length_b   1.000
_cell.length_c   1.000
_cell.angle_alpha   90.00
_cell.angle_beta   90.00
_cell.angle_gamma   90.00
#
_symmetry.space_group_name_H-M   'P 1'
#
loop_
_entity.id
_entity.type
_entity.pdbx_description
1 polymer ?
#
loop_
_entity_poly.entity_id
_entity_poly.type
_entity_poly.pdbx_seq_one_letter_code
_entity_poly.pdbx_strand_id
1 'polypeptide(L)'
;MVENHSFTEVNIPSNTKLGVIEIIHQVIGKFALNKSAHKPNEKSEPVVISDADPEFQVPLSNLLNDFPDLFASKDSELGNTNLIKHPIDTQGRGPLRQRPYSVTNNHVY
;
A
#
# COMPACT_ATOMS: atom_id res chain seq x y z
N MET A 1 8.56 -15.71 21.20
CA MET A 1 9.70 -15.70 20.28
C MET A 1 10.40 -17.04 20.46
N VAL A 2 10.40 -17.90 19.43
CA VAL A 2 11.10 -19.19 19.50
C VAL A 2 12.46 -18.97 18.87
N GLU A 3 13.51 -19.00 19.69
CA GLU A 3 14.87 -18.75 19.24
C GLU A 3 15.70 -20.02 19.36
N ASN A 4 16.19 -20.51 18.23
CA ASN A 4 17.10 -21.63 18.17
C ASN A 4 18.54 -21.13 18.40
N HIS A 5 19.16 -21.60 19.48
CA HIS A 5 20.51 -21.21 19.89
C HIS A 5 21.57 -22.26 19.48
N SER A 6 21.19 -23.26 18.69
CA SER A 6 22.11 -24.30 18.23
C SER A 6 22.78 -23.88 16.92
N PHE A 7 24.09 -23.59 16.98
CA PHE A 7 24.94 -23.33 15.80
C PHE A 7 25.36 -24.61 15.06
N THR A 8 24.60 -25.70 15.22
CA THR A 8 24.87 -26.98 14.57
C THR A 8 24.28 -26.98 13.17
N GLU A 9 25.12 -27.14 12.14
CA GLU A 9 24.64 -27.41 10.79
C GLU A 9 23.93 -28.76 10.75
N VAL A 10 22.65 -28.73 10.34
CA VAL A 10 21.85 -29.95 10.15
C VAL A 10 21.53 -30.05 8.67
N ASN A 11 21.94 -31.15 8.04
CA ASN A 11 21.62 -31.43 6.65
C ASN A 11 20.18 -31.98 6.57
N ILE A 12 19.27 -31.20 6.00
CA ILE A 12 17.86 -31.55 5.85
C ILE A 12 17.61 -31.98 4.40
N PRO A 13 17.24 -33.26 4.14
CA PRO A 13 16.89 -33.73 2.81
C PRO A 13 15.76 -32.91 2.19
N SER A 14 15.79 -32.76 0.85
CA SER A 14 14.93 -31.84 0.09
C SER A 14 13.42 -32.02 0.24
N ASN A 15 12.96 -33.14 0.81
CA ASN A 15 11.54 -33.45 1.00
C ASN A 15 11.13 -33.61 2.48
N THR A 16 11.92 -33.06 3.40
CA THR A 16 11.59 -33.14 4.83
C THR A 16 10.50 -32.14 5.18
N LYS A 17 9.34 -32.64 5.62
CA LYS A 17 8.22 -31.80 6.07
C LYS A 17 8.61 -31.07 7.36
N LEU A 18 8.78 -29.75 7.28
CA LEU A 18 9.24 -28.91 8.41
C LEU A 18 8.13 -28.55 9.41
N GLY A 19 6.87 -28.71 9.02
CA GLY A 19 5.72 -28.40 9.85
C GLY A 19 4.44 -28.30 9.05
N VAL A 20 3.34 -28.00 9.73
CA VAL A 20 2.06 -27.61 9.13
C VAL A 20 1.79 -26.19 9.59
N ILE A 21 1.61 -25.27 8.65
CA ILE A 21 1.23 -23.89 8.96
C ILE A 21 -0.28 -23.79 8.74
N GLU A 22 -1.03 -23.63 9.81
CA GLU A 22 -2.43 -23.20 9.73
C GLU A 22 -2.47 -21.68 9.85
N ILE A 23 -2.76 -21.00 8.74
CA ILE A 23 -2.97 -19.56 8.73
C ILE A 23 -4.39 -19.32 9.24
N ILE A 24 -4.52 -19.05 10.53
CA ILE A 24 -5.77 -18.56 11.10
C ILE A 24 -5.92 -17.10 10.68
N HIS A 25 -6.85 -16.81 9.76
CA HIS A 25 -7.22 -15.44 9.42
C HIS A 25 -7.86 -14.77 10.65
N GLN A 26 -7.04 -14.15 11.49
CA GLN A 26 -7.53 -13.26 12.52
C GLN A 26 -7.91 -11.95 11.84
N VAL A 27 -9.21 -11.60 11.85
CA VAL A 27 -9.67 -10.30 11.38
C VAL A 27 -9.08 -9.23 12.30
N ILE A 28 -8.02 -8.55 11.86
CA ILE A 28 -7.26 -7.55 12.65
C ILE A 28 -8.07 -6.26 12.89
N GLY A 29 -9.17 -6.06 12.16
CA GLY A 29 -10.10 -4.98 12.44
C GLY A 29 -11.32 -5.04 11.53
N LYS A 30 -12.48 -4.68 12.08
CA LYS A 30 -13.65 -4.28 11.30
C LYS A 30 -13.62 -2.76 11.19
N PHE A 31 -13.33 -2.24 10.00
CA PHE A 31 -13.51 -0.83 9.70
C PHE A 31 -15.00 -0.59 9.44
N ALA A 32 -15.70 -0.05 10.44
CA ALA A 32 -17.01 0.54 10.22
C ALA A 32 -16.77 1.92 9.61
N LEU A 33 -17.17 2.10 8.34
CA LEU A 33 -17.22 3.41 7.72
C LEU A 33 -18.30 4.22 8.46
N ASN A 34 -17.89 4.96 9.49
CA ASN A 34 -18.71 6.01 10.04
C ASN A 34 -18.88 7.01 8.90
N LYS A 35 -20.08 7.05 8.30
CA LYS A 35 -20.42 8.02 7.25
C LYS A 35 -20.35 9.42 7.86
N SER A 36 -19.14 9.97 7.93
CA SER A 36 -18.89 11.36 8.25
C SER A 36 -19.20 12.15 6.98
N ALA A 37 -20.27 12.93 7.07
CA ALA A 37 -20.70 13.99 6.16
C ALA A 37 -20.03 13.98 4.78
N HIS A 38 -20.72 13.35 3.83
CA HIS A 38 -20.72 13.64 2.39
C HIS A 38 -19.78 14.77 1.95
N LYS A 39 -18.68 14.42 1.28
CA LYS A 39 -18.24 15.21 0.13
C LYS A 39 -19.12 14.86 -1.07
N PRO A 40 -19.35 15.81 -2.00
CA PRO A 40 -20.24 15.57 -3.12
C PRO A 40 -19.72 14.39 -3.94
N ASN A 41 -20.64 13.46 -4.17
CA ASN A 41 -20.50 12.28 -4.98
C ASN A 41 -20.16 12.73 -6.41
N GLU A 42 -18.87 12.91 -6.72
CA GLU A 42 -18.43 12.88 -8.10
C GLU A 42 -18.76 11.48 -8.61
N LYS A 43 -19.63 11.40 -9.62
CA LYS A 43 -19.94 10.15 -10.29
C LYS A 43 -18.62 9.56 -10.80
N SER A 44 -18.07 8.60 -10.07
CA SER A 44 -16.95 7.81 -10.51
C SER A 44 -17.42 6.94 -11.66
N GLU A 45 -16.79 7.10 -12.83
CA GLU A 45 -16.98 6.16 -13.92
C GLU A 45 -16.53 4.78 -13.44
N PRO A 46 -17.26 3.71 -13.80
CA PRO A 46 -16.89 2.36 -13.40
C PRO A 46 -15.48 2.05 -13.89
N VAL A 47 -14.59 1.68 -12.97
CA VAL A 47 -13.21 1.31 -13.31
C VAL A 47 -13.24 -0.04 -14.04
N VAL A 48 -12.95 -0.02 -15.34
CA VAL A 48 -12.86 -1.23 -16.18
C VAL A 48 -11.39 -1.47 -16.51
N ILE A 49 -10.84 -2.58 -15.99
CA ILE A 49 -9.47 -3.01 -16.28
C ILE A 49 -9.53 -4.06 -17.39
N SER A 50 -9.23 -3.66 -18.62
CA SER A 50 -9.23 -4.53 -19.80
C SER A 50 -8.09 -5.55 -19.84
N ASP A 51 -7.02 -5.27 -19.08
CA ASP A 51 -5.77 -6.04 -19.13
C ASP A 51 -5.78 -7.25 -18.18
N ALA A 52 -6.82 -7.37 -17.36
CA ALA A 52 -7.05 -8.53 -16.51
C ALA A 52 -7.59 -9.70 -17.33
N ASP A 53 -7.23 -10.92 -16.92
CA ASP A 53 -7.80 -12.16 -17.49
C ASP A 53 -9.34 -12.10 -17.47
N PRO A 54 -10.02 -12.43 -18.58
CA PRO A 54 -11.49 -12.44 -18.65
C PRO A 54 -12.19 -13.13 -17.47
N GLU A 55 -11.59 -14.18 -16.90
CA GLU A 55 -12.14 -14.88 -15.74
C GLU A 55 -12.25 -13.97 -14.50
N PHE A 56 -11.32 -13.02 -14.34
CA PHE A 56 -11.22 -12.15 -13.17
C PHE A 56 -11.75 -10.72 -13.37
N GLN A 57 -12.13 -10.34 -14.59
CA GLN A 57 -12.60 -8.97 -14.88
C GLN A 57 -13.81 -8.55 -14.04
N VAL A 58 -14.80 -9.44 -13.91
CA VAL A 58 -16.04 -9.19 -13.13
C VAL A 58 -15.76 -9.08 -11.63
N PRO A 59 -15.08 -10.05 -10.98
CA PRO A 59 -14.79 -9.92 -9.55
C PRO A 59 -13.86 -8.74 -9.24
N LEU A 60 -12.93 -8.40 -10.15
CA LEU A 60 -12.04 -7.25 -9.98
C LEU A 60 -12.81 -5.92 -10.07
N SER A 61 -13.70 -5.77 -11.05
CA SER A 61 -14.52 -4.55 -11.15
C SER A 61 -15.44 -4.39 -9.94
N ASN A 62 -16.04 -5.47 -9.45
CA ASN A 62 -16.83 -5.43 -8.21
C ASN A 62 -15.98 -4.96 -7.02
N LEU A 63 -14.78 -5.52 -6.84
CA LEU A 63 -13.88 -5.15 -5.75
C LEU A 63 -13.49 -3.66 -5.79
N LEU A 64 -13.16 -3.13 -6.97
CA LEU A 64 -12.74 -1.73 -7.11
C LEU A 64 -13.91 -0.77 -6.85
N ASN A 65 -15.12 -1.13 -7.27
CA ASN A 65 -16.31 -0.32 -7.06
C ASN A 65 -16.86 -0.41 -5.62
N ASP A 66 -16.67 -1.54 -4.94
CA ASP A 66 -17.07 -1.73 -3.54
C ASP A 66 -16.18 -0.92 -2.56
N PHE A 67 -14.94 -0.63 -2.95
CA PHE A 67 -13.92 0.01 -2.12
C PHE A 67 -13.25 1.23 -2.78
N PRO A 68 -14.02 2.26 -3.20
CA PRO A 68 -13.48 3.40 -3.94
C PRO A 68 -12.49 4.24 -3.13
N ASP A 69 -12.62 4.26 -1.80
CA ASP A 69 -11.73 5.03 -0.92
C ASP A 69 -10.36 4.37 -0.71
N LEU A 70 -10.20 3.09 -1.10
CA LEU A 70 -8.95 2.33 -0.90
C LEU A 70 -8.04 2.35 -2.12
N PHE A 71 -8.61 2.48 -3.32
CA PHE A 71 -7.87 2.42 -4.58
C PHE A 71 -7.91 3.75 -5.30
N ALA A 72 -6.73 4.27 -5.66
CA ALA A 72 -6.65 5.43 -6.54
C ALA A 72 -6.96 5.01 -7.98
N SER A 73 -8.01 5.59 -8.54
CA SER A 73 -8.38 5.45 -9.96
C SER A 73 -7.67 6.47 -10.84
N LYS A 74 -7.27 7.61 -10.25
CA LYS A 74 -6.58 8.72 -10.91
C LYS A 74 -5.34 9.12 -10.11
N ASP A 75 -4.33 9.64 -10.80
CA ASP A 75 -3.09 10.13 -10.17
C ASP A 75 -3.34 11.26 -9.14
N SER A 76 -4.45 11.98 -9.26
CA SER A 76 -4.84 13.03 -8.31
C SER A 76 -5.38 12.51 -6.97
N GLU A 77 -5.65 11.21 -6.85
CA GLU A 77 -6.24 10.56 -5.68
C GLU A 77 -5.18 10.02 -4.70
N LEU A 78 -4.05 10.73 -4.60
CA LEU A 78 -2.99 10.35 -3.67
C LEU A 78 -3.49 10.47 -2.21
N GLY A 79 -3.37 9.38 -1.46
CA GLY A 79 -3.82 9.30 -0.08
C GLY A 79 -3.15 10.34 0.83
N ASN A 80 -3.93 10.92 1.75
CA ASN A 80 -3.43 11.79 2.80
C ASN A 80 -4.04 11.42 4.16
N THR A 81 -3.31 11.69 5.23
CA THR A 81 -3.78 11.46 6.61
C THR A 81 -3.23 12.51 7.55
N ASN A 82 -4.05 12.92 8.51
CA ASN A 82 -3.66 13.85 9.59
C ASN A 82 -3.49 13.13 10.93
N LEU A 83 -3.52 11.79 10.96
CA LEU A 83 -3.44 11.00 12.18
C LEU A 83 -2.08 11.10 12.88
N ILE A 84 -1.01 11.20 12.10
CA ILE A 84 0.36 11.28 12.60
C ILE A 84 1.07 12.42 11.89
N LYS A 85 1.78 13.25 12.67
CA LYS A 85 2.69 14.27 12.16
C LYS A 85 4.08 13.93 12.65
N HIS A 86 5.04 13.89 11.74
CA HIS A 86 6.44 13.66 12.08
C HIS A 86 7.14 15.00 12.32
N PRO A 87 7.48 15.36 13.58
CA PRO A 87 8.32 16.52 13.82
C PRO A 87 9.73 16.21 13.29
N ILE A 88 10.29 17.14 12.52
CA ILE A 88 11.68 17.06 12.09
C ILE A 88 12.50 17.86 13.09
N ASP A 89 13.35 17.18 13.85
CA ASP A 89 14.25 17.83 14.80
C ASP A 89 15.42 18.47 14.04
N THR A 90 15.43 19.79 13.99
CA THR A 90 16.49 20.57 13.32
C THR A 90 17.67 20.87 14.23
N GLN A 91 17.69 20.43 15.50
CA GLN A 91 18.73 20.74 16.48
C GLN A 91 19.01 22.25 16.60
N GLY A 92 17.95 23.08 16.46
CA GLY A 92 18.06 24.53 16.49
C GLY A 92 18.72 25.15 15.24
N ARG A 93 19.00 24.37 14.19
CA ARG A 93 19.51 24.91 12.92
C ARG A 93 18.40 25.65 12.18
N GLY A 94 18.71 26.86 11.72
CA GLY A 94 17.84 27.64 10.87
C GLY A 94 17.78 27.12 9.42
N PRO A 95 16.88 27.67 8.59
CA PRO A 95 16.76 27.28 7.18
C PRO A 95 18.04 27.52 6.39
N LEU A 96 18.44 26.55 5.56
CA LEU A 96 19.54 26.70 4.61
C LEU A 96 19.01 27.16 3.25
N ARG A 97 19.56 28.26 2.71
CA ARG A 97 19.23 28.72 1.36
C ARG A 97 20.16 28.06 0.34
N GLN A 98 19.60 27.25 -0.56
CA GLN A 98 20.31 26.69 -1.71
C GLN A 98 19.66 27.18 -3.01
N ARG A 99 20.47 27.51 -4.01
CA ARG A 99 19.96 27.83 -5.35
C ARG A 99 19.60 26.53 -6.06
N PRO A 100 18.47 26.44 -6.78
CA PRO A 100 18.17 25.29 -7.63
C PRO A 100 19.32 25.03 -8.61
N TYR A 101 19.61 23.76 -8.86
CA TYR A 101 20.56 23.39 -9.89
C TYR A 101 19.99 23.72 -11.27
N SER A 102 20.84 24.19 -12.17
CA SER A 102 20.48 24.31 -13.58
C SER A 102 20.40 22.90 -14.18
N VAL A 103 19.19 22.47 -14.55
CA VAL A 103 18.99 21.21 -15.29
C VAL A 103 19.13 21.50 -16.78
N THR A 104 20.06 20.85 -17.46
CA THR A 104 20.12 20.84 -18.93
C THR A 104 19.10 19.83 -19.45
N ASN A 105 18.06 20.28 -20.16
CA ASN A 105 17.08 19.40 -20.78
C ASN A 105 17.71 18.62 -21.94
N ASN A 106 18.36 17.49 -21.66
CA ASN A 106 18.71 16.52 -22.69
C ASN A 106 17.47 15.67 -22.98
N HIS A 107 16.52 16.23 -23.73
CA HIS A 107 15.43 15.44 -24.30
C HIS A 107 16.02 14.47 -25.33
N VAL A 108 16.02 13.18 -25.00
CA VAL A 108 16.19 12.10 -25.98
C VAL A 108 14.78 11.78 -26.48
N TYR A 109 14.56 12.04 -27.77
CA TYR A 109 13.37 11.63 -28.51
C TYR A 109 13.37 10.12 -28.76
#